data_AF-A0A1M3LIW1-F1
#
_entry.id   AF-A0A1M3LIW1-F1
#
_cell.length_a   1.000
_cell.length_b   1.000
_cell.length_c   1.000
_cell.angle_alpha   90.00
_cell.angle_beta   90.00
_cell.angle_gamma   90.00
#
_symmetry.space_group_name_H-M   'P 1'
#
loop_
_entity.id
_entity.type
_entity.pdbx_description
1 polymer ?
#
loop_
_entity_poly.entity_id
_entity_poly.type
_entity_poly.pdbx_seq_one_letter_code
_entity_poly.pdbx_strand_id
1 'polypeptide(L)'
;MLVGSAVTMTAIWSGRSSGNPVVTIRVIDETYRVELADPEALATARQLLAGEIGPKIPTGLVVRDDPGPNAPWSWHIDPATFEWADQTTEVCDGLPSFVEDGTVTSPYYCPWSAEVIAIG
;
A
#
# COMPACT_ATOMS: atom_id res chain seq x y z
N MET A 1 9.03 -27.26 -54.50
CA MET A 1 8.33 -28.10 -53.50
C MET A 1 9.42 -28.57 -52.55
N LEU A 2 9.51 -28.17 -51.28
CA LEU A 2 8.48 -27.97 -50.26
C LEU A 2 8.85 -26.78 -49.35
N VAL A 3 7.82 -26.06 -48.92
CA VAL A 3 7.88 -24.97 -47.93
C VAL A 3 7.81 -25.63 -46.55
N GLY A 4 8.77 -25.35 -45.67
CA GLY A 4 8.73 -25.76 -44.26
C GLY A 4 7.90 -24.76 -43.46
N SER A 5 6.75 -25.21 -42.97
CA SER A 5 5.85 -24.45 -42.10
C SER A 5 6.19 -24.63 -40.61
N ALA A 6 5.70 -23.65 -39.83
CA ALA A 6 5.40 -23.69 -38.39
C ALA A 6 6.56 -23.24 -37.46
N VAL A 7 6.35 -22.51 -36.37
CA VAL A 7 5.15 -22.23 -35.55
C VAL A 7 5.25 -20.77 -35.07
N THR A 8 4.19 -19.98 -35.22
CA THR A 8 4.07 -18.68 -34.54
C THR A 8 3.75 -18.94 -33.07
N MET A 9 4.69 -18.65 -32.17
CA MET A 9 4.38 -18.62 -30.74
C MET A 9 3.48 -17.42 -30.46
N THR A 10 2.21 -17.70 -30.18
CA THR A 10 1.28 -16.73 -29.62
C THR A 10 1.79 -16.35 -28.23
N ALA A 11 2.32 -15.14 -28.10
CA ALA A 11 2.64 -14.57 -26.80
C ALA A 11 1.33 -14.45 -26.00
N ILE A 12 1.20 -15.29 -24.99
CA ILE A 12 0.20 -15.20 -23.93
C ILE A 12 0.39 -13.86 -23.23
N TRP A 13 -0.65 -13.05 -23.26
CA TRP A 13 -0.77 -11.75 -22.61
C TRP A 13 -0.41 -11.85 -21.13
N SER A 14 0.82 -11.49 -20.77
CA SER A 14 1.10 -11.08 -19.39
C SER A 14 0.67 -9.63 -19.26
N GLY A 15 -0.62 -9.43 -19.04
CA GLY A 15 -1.11 -8.19 -18.44
C GLY A 15 -0.55 -8.07 -17.03
N ARG A 16 0.71 -7.64 -16.90
CA ARG A 16 1.14 -6.95 -15.68
C ARG A 16 0.25 -5.71 -15.60
N SER A 17 -0.48 -5.53 -14.51
CA SER A 17 -1.05 -4.22 -14.21
C SER A 17 0.08 -3.21 -14.32
N SER A 18 -0.11 -2.15 -15.10
CA SER A 18 0.88 -1.10 -15.31
C SER A 18 0.93 -0.12 -14.13
N GLY A 19 0.43 -0.53 -12.97
CA GLY A 19 0.30 0.30 -11.77
C GLY A 19 1.26 -0.17 -10.68
N ASN A 20 1.55 0.74 -9.77
CA ASN A 20 2.27 0.42 -8.54
C ASN A 20 1.46 -0.59 -7.71
N PRO A 21 2.14 -1.49 -6.98
CA PRO A 21 1.48 -2.46 -6.11
C PRO A 21 0.74 -1.77 -4.97
N VAL A 22 -0.39 -2.35 -4.58
CA VAL A 22 -1.23 -1.84 -3.48
C VAL A 22 -1.15 -2.79 -2.30
N VAL A 23 -0.73 -2.26 -1.15
CA VAL A 23 -0.74 -3.00 0.12
C VAL A 23 -2.05 -2.75 0.86
N THR A 24 -2.64 -3.81 1.42
CA THR A 24 -3.77 -3.69 2.36
C THR A 24 -3.24 -3.85 3.78
N ILE A 25 -3.52 -2.85 4.61
CA ILE A 25 -3.04 -2.74 5.98
C ILE A 25 -4.25 -2.77 6.90
N ARG A 26 -4.22 -3.67 7.89
CA ARG A 26 -5.17 -3.73 8.99
C ARG A 26 -4.67 -2.86 10.14
N VAL A 27 -5.59 -2.13 10.76
CA VAL A 27 -5.38 -1.38 12.00
C VAL A 27 -6.53 -1.75 12.94
N ILE A 28 -6.25 -2.57 13.94
CA ILE A 28 -7.27 -3.14 14.84
C ILE A 28 -8.35 -3.89 14.02
N ASP A 29 -9.53 -3.30 13.83
CA ASP A 29 -10.70 -3.85 13.14
C ASP A 29 -10.99 -3.15 11.81
N GLU A 30 -10.21 -2.14 11.42
CA GLU A 30 -10.35 -1.42 10.17
C GLU A 30 -9.22 -1.78 9.18
N THR A 31 -9.46 -1.55 7.89
CA THR A 31 -8.45 -1.71 6.85
C THR A 31 -8.36 -0.47 5.97
N TYR A 32 -7.17 -0.21 5.47
CA TYR A 32 -6.91 0.81 4.48
C TYR A 32 -5.87 0.29 3.49
N ARG A 33 -5.77 0.94 2.33
CA ARG A 33 -4.93 0.52 1.20
C ARG A 33 -4.00 1.65 0.78
N VAL A 34 -2.76 1.29 0.50
CA VAL A 34 -1.72 2.23 0.10
C VAL A 34 -1.04 1.74 -1.17
N GLU A 35 -0.89 2.63 -2.14
CA GLU A 35 -0.06 2.39 -3.31
C GLU A 35 1.42 2.61 -2.95
N LEU A 36 2.29 1.68 -3.34
CA LEU A 36 3.72 1.75 -3.03
C LEU A 36 4.52 2.11 -4.30
N ALA A 37 5.02 3.35 -4.36
CA ALA A 37 5.88 3.80 -5.46
C ALA A 37 7.34 3.34 -5.30
N ASP A 38 7.78 3.11 -4.06
CA ASP A 38 9.15 2.69 -3.74
C ASP A 38 9.28 1.15 -3.70
N PRO A 39 10.19 0.54 -4.50
CA PRO A 39 10.46 -0.89 -4.44
C PRO A 39 10.99 -1.37 -3.07
N GLU A 40 11.66 -0.54 -2.27
CA GLU A 40 12.13 -0.92 -0.93
C GLU A 40 10.97 -1.00 0.08
N ALA A 41 10.05 -0.03 0.05
CA ALA A 41 8.79 -0.09 0.79
C ALA A 41 7.99 -1.37 0.46
N LEU A 42 7.96 -1.77 -0.82
CA LEU A 42 7.32 -3.01 -1.24
C LEU A 42 8.06 -4.27 -0.75
N ALA A 43 9.40 -4.26 -0.73
CA ALA A 43 10.17 -5.36 -0.17
C ALA A 43 9.86 -5.56 1.32
N THR A 44 9.79 -4.47 2.08
CA THR A 44 9.41 -4.48 3.51
C THR A 44 7.97 -4.99 3.70
N ALA A 45 7.02 -4.55 2.87
CA ALA A 45 5.64 -5.05 2.93
C ALA A 45 5.56 -6.57 2.75
N ARG A 46 6.40 -7.16 1.87
CA ARG A 46 6.46 -8.62 1.67
C ARG A 46 7.04 -9.35 2.88
N GLN A 47 8.05 -8.78 3.54
CA GLN A 47 8.63 -9.34 4.77
C GLN A 47 7.59 -9.34 5.89
N LEU A 48 6.90 -8.21 6.09
CA LEU A 48 5.83 -8.09 7.09
C LEU A 48 4.69 -9.06 6.82
N LEU A 49 4.27 -9.22 5.56
CA LEU A 49 3.26 -10.21 5.17
C LEU A 49 3.70 -11.66 5.45
N ALA A 50 4.99 -11.95 5.36
CA ALA A 50 5.57 -13.26 5.70
C ALA A 50 5.73 -13.48 7.22
N GLY A 51 5.38 -12.49 8.06
CA GLY A 51 5.51 -12.56 9.52
C GLY A 51 6.92 -12.27 10.03
N GLU A 52 7.79 -11.66 9.21
CA GLU A 52 9.12 -11.22 9.63
C GLU A 52 9.05 -9.96 10.50
N ILE A 53 10.09 -9.74 11.31
CA ILE A 53 10.22 -8.56 12.17
C ILE A 53 10.95 -7.46 11.42
N GLY A 54 10.41 -6.25 11.44
CA GLY A 54 11.01 -5.06 10.83
C GLY A 54 10.22 -3.79 11.18
N PRO A 55 10.61 -2.64 10.59
CA PRO A 55 9.81 -1.42 10.69
C PRO A 55 8.43 -1.70 10.13
N LYS A 56 7.40 -1.53 10.95
CA LYS A 56 6.03 -1.96 10.65
C LYS A 56 5.00 -0.84 10.72
N ILE A 57 5.42 0.36 11.15
CA ILE A 57 4.52 1.51 11.24
C ILE A 57 4.52 2.19 9.86
N PRO A 58 3.46 2.07 9.07
CA PRO A 58 3.35 2.82 7.82
C PRO A 58 3.22 4.30 8.15
N THR A 59 3.86 5.18 7.38
CA THR A 59 3.68 6.63 7.53
C THR A 59 3.81 7.35 6.21
N GLY A 60 3.13 8.48 6.08
CA GLY A 60 3.18 9.35 4.90
C GLY A 60 2.13 10.45 4.96
N LEU A 61 2.18 11.40 4.02
CA LEU A 61 1.23 12.51 3.93
C LEU A 61 -0.14 12.01 3.52
N VAL A 62 -1.18 12.48 4.21
CA VAL A 62 -2.57 12.23 3.88
C VAL A 62 -3.04 13.21 2.81
N VAL A 63 -3.47 12.69 1.67
CA VAL A 63 -4.19 13.43 0.63
C VAL A 63 -5.68 13.20 0.83
N ARG A 64 -6.41 14.28 1.13
CA ARG A 64 -7.87 14.25 1.37
C ARG A 64 -8.65 14.52 0.08
N ASP A 65 -9.91 14.12 0.06
CA ASP A 65 -10.85 14.25 -1.07
C ASP A 65 -10.40 13.53 -2.36
N ASP A 66 -9.41 12.64 -2.23
CA ASP A 66 -8.96 11.72 -3.26
C ASP A 66 -8.77 10.35 -2.60
N PRO A 67 -9.64 9.37 -2.88
CA PRO A 67 -9.53 8.06 -2.27
C PRO A 67 -8.33 7.27 -2.81
N GLY A 68 -7.79 7.58 -4.00
CA GLY A 68 -6.83 6.72 -4.68
C GLY A 68 -7.27 5.24 -4.66
N PRO A 69 -6.42 4.28 -4.24
CA PRO A 69 -6.81 2.89 -4.05
C PRO A 69 -7.53 2.61 -2.71
N ASN A 70 -7.72 3.60 -1.84
CA ASN A 70 -8.09 3.46 -0.42
C ASN A 70 -9.61 3.44 -0.14
N ALA A 71 -10.45 3.13 -1.13
CA ALA A 71 -11.89 2.98 -0.86
C ALA A 71 -12.13 1.96 0.28
N PRO A 72 -13.09 2.20 1.20
CA PRO A 72 -14.14 3.21 1.12
C PRO A 72 -13.76 4.62 1.63
N TRP A 73 -12.53 4.82 2.12
CA TRP A 73 -12.09 6.10 2.65
C TRP A 73 -11.96 7.16 1.55
N SER A 74 -12.20 8.43 1.89
CA SER A 74 -12.12 9.57 0.97
C SER A 74 -10.71 10.18 0.88
N TRP A 75 -9.71 9.50 1.44
CA TRP A 75 -8.32 9.95 1.50
C TRP A 75 -7.37 8.80 1.16
N HIS A 76 -6.13 9.11 0.78
CA HIS A 76 -5.04 8.15 0.65
C HIS A 76 -3.74 8.69 1.23
N ILE A 77 -2.73 7.83 1.41
CA ILE A 77 -1.35 8.28 1.67
C ILE A 77 -0.67 8.55 0.34
N ASP A 78 -0.04 9.72 0.18
CA ASP A 78 0.77 10.06 -0.99
C ASP A 78 1.89 9.03 -1.15
N PRO A 79 1.89 8.23 -2.25
CA PRO A 79 2.88 7.18 -2.50
C PRO A 79 4.33 7.71 -2.54
N ALA A 80 4.54 8.99 -2.87
CA ALA A 80 5.87 9.60 -2.92
C ALA A 80 6.45 9.89 -1.52
N THR A 81 5.62 9.83 -0.48
CA THR A 81 6.01 10.11 0.91
C THR A 81 5.89 8.90 1.83
N PHE A 82 5.46 7.75 1.30
CA PHE A 82 5.26 6.55 2.07
C PHE A 82 6.59 5.95 2.54
N GLU A 83 6.68 5.62 3.82
CA GLU A 83 7.79 4.86 4.40
C GLU A 83 7.31 3.93 5.53
N TRP A 84 8.16 2.96 5.90
CA TRP A 84 7.99 2.14 7.10
C TRP A 84 8.90 2.67 8.20
N ALA A 85 8.32 2.98 9.36
CA ALA A 85 9.03 3.45 10.53
C ALA A 85 9.06 2.40 11.65
N ASP A 86 10.08 2.50 12.50
CA ASP A 86 10.15 1.76 13.77
C ASP A 86 9.37 2.47 14.89
N GLN A 87 9.27 3.80 14.84
CA GLN A 87 8.61 4.67 15.82
C GLN A 87 8.13 5.98 15.17
N THR A 88 7.05 6.59 15.68
CA THR A 88 6.49 7.86 15.19
C THR A 88 5.93 8.73 16.35
N THR A 89 5.36 9.91 16.05
CA THR A 89 4.77 10.82 17.06
C THR A 89 3.28 10.55 17.24
N GLU A 90 2.79 10.54 18.49
CA GLU A 90 1.44 10.10 18.89
C GLU A 90 0.26 10.89 18.25
N VAL A 91 0.49 12.04 17.61
CA VAL A 91 -0.58 12.84 16.97
C VAL A 91 -1.00 12.29 15.59
N CYS A 92 -0.19 11.42 14.97
CA CYS A 92 -0.55 10.75 13.71
C CYS A 92 -1.11 9.33 13.89
N ASP A 93 -1.17 8.80 15.12
CA ASP A 93 -1.69 7.46 15.41
C ASP A 93 -3.23 7.46 15.52
N GLY A 94 -3.87 6.34 15.18
CA GLY A 94 -5.32 6.21 15.20
C GLY A 94 -5.86 5.13 14.26
N LEU A 95 -7.19 5.03 14.20
CA LEU A 95 -7.90 4.22 13.21
C LEU A 95 -7.98 4.97 11.86
N PRO A 96 -8.10 4.27 10.71
CA PRO A 96 -8.40 4.88 9.42
C PRO A 96 -9.62 5.83 9.44
N SER A 97 -10.67 5.48 10.19
CA SER A 97 -11.85 6.33 10.41
C SER A 97 -11.53 7.65 11.12
N PHE A 98 -10.49 7.70 11.95
CA PHE A 98 -10.06 8.94 12.61
C PHE A 98 -9.38 9.90 11.64
N VAL A 99 -8.79 9.39 10.56
CA VAL A 99 -8.31 10.23 9.47
C VAL A 99 -9.51 10.77 8.69
N GLU A 100 -10.50 9.93 8.40
CA GLU A 100 -11.73 10.29 7.68
C GLU A 100 -12.53 11.39 8.40
N ASP A 101 -12.77 11.24 9.71
CA ASP A 101 -13.59 12.18 10.49
C ASP A 101 -12.82 13.43 10.98
N GLY A 102 -11.51 13.46 10.79
CA GLY A 102 -10.64 14.58 11.16
C GLY A 102 -10.14 14.56 12.61
N THR A 103 -10.36 13.49 13.36
CA THR A 103 -9.79 13.27 14.70
C THR A 103 -8.25 13.24 14.65
N VAL A 104 -7.67 12.60 13.64
CA VAL A 104 -6.24 12.74 13.33
C VAL A 104 -6.03 14.07 12.60
N THR A 105 -5.50 15.06 13.33
CA THR A 105 -5.26 16.43 12.81
C THR A 105 -3.87 16.60 12.19
N SER A 106 -2.98 15.63 12.37
CA SER A 106 -1.67 15.61 11.72
C SER A 106 -1.83 15.51 10.19
N PRO A 107 -0.95 16.15 9.39
CA PRO A 107 -0.92 15.91 7.95
C PRO A 107 -0.38 14.53 7.59
N TYR A 108 0.25 13.83 8.55
CA TYR A 108 0.69 12.44 8.44
C TYR A 108 -0.24 11.49 9.19
N TYR A 109 -0.29 10.24 8.75
CA TYR A 109 -0.96 9.14 9.44
C TYR A 109 0.02 8.00 9.71
N CYS A 110 0.06 7.48 10.93
CA CYS A 110 1.09 6.55 11.40
C CYS A 110 0.58 5.48 12.38
N PRO A 111 -0.32 4.57 11.97
CA PRO A 111 -0.97 3.61 12.87
C PRO A 111 0.02 2.60 13.48
N TRP A 112 0.19 2.61 14.81
CA TRP A 112 1.13 1.72 15.52
C TRP A 112 0.67 0.26 15.53
N SER A 113 -0.64 0.04 15.46
CA SER A 113 -1.26 -1.29 15.42
C SER A 113 -1.38 -1.86 14.00
N ALA A 114 -0.60 -1.32 13.05
CA ALA A 114 -0.62 -1.73 11.66
C ALA A 114 -0.13 -3.17 11.42
N GLU A 115 -0.79 -3.85 10.50
CA GLU A 115 -0.42 -5.17 10.02
C GLU A 115 -0.67 -5.30 8.52
N VAL A 116 0.32 -5.77 7.77
CA VAL A 116 0.16 -6.06 6.33
C VAL A 116 -0.59 -7.39 6.17
N ILE A 117 -1.74 -7.34 5.50
CA ILE A 117 -2.61 -8.54 5.32
C ILE A 117 -2.78 -8.97 3.86
N ALA A 118 -2.46 -8.11 2.89
CA ALA A 118 -2.47 -8.46 1.47
C ALA A 118 -1.60 -7.50 0.63
N ILE A 119 -1.13 -7.98 -0.52
CA ILE A 119 -0.47 -7.19 -1.58
C ILE A 119 -1.11 -7.57 -2.92
N GLY A 120 -1.55 -6.58 -3.70
CA GLY A 120 -2.22 -6.75 -4.99
C GLY A 120 -1.64 -5.89 -6.10
#